data_AF-A0A7Y8IN22-F1
#
_entry.id   AF-A0A7Y8IN22-F1
#
_cell.length_a   1.000
_cell.length_b   1.000
_cell.length_c   1.000
_cell.angle_alpha   90.00
_cell.angle_beta   90.00
_cell.angle_gamma   90.00
#
_symmetry.space_group_name_H-M   'P 1'
#
loop_
_entity.id
_entity.type
_entity.pdbx_description
1 polymer ?
#
loop_
_entity_poly.entity_id
_entity_poly.type
_entity_poly.pdbx_seq_one_letter_code
_entity_poly.pdbx_strand_id
1 'polypeptide(L)'
;MAESPPSESPLFLCVGEERIDLSADRVVVGRSRSCEVRLQEDSVSRLHAAFVWRDRALYLEDLGSSNGTFVNGRRIEAPCRVKPGDVIRFGALRGAIVGPEGGSAPPLPDEEPAAPDYTVGLLPHRPAGLGLRLVAALLDLSLFLLGSLLPFAPLLAALAAERFLLAPEAIPPPSRTMSTIAGGSGALWVLYAWYYVIHGWARRGGTPGLRLLGLRLTDWRRNIPIGYARAFLRMAALLVTILSLGLGFFTIPFNSNRRALHDLLAGTLVVHRPRAAL
;
A
#
# COMPACT_ATOMS: atom_id res chain seq x y z
N MET A 1 -26.97 -16.50 -39.72
CA MET A 1 -26.63 -15.22 -40.38
C MET A 1 -25.89 -14.41 -39.35
N ALA A 2 -24.57 -14.28 -39.50
CA ALA A 2 -23.76 -13.50 -38.58
C ALA A 2 -24.11 -12.02 -38.78
N GLU A 3 -24.49 -11.36 -37.70
CA GLU A 3 -24.89 -9.96 -37.69
C GLU A 3 -23.64 -9.11 -37.92
N SER A 4 -23.61 -8.38 -39.04
CA SER A 4 -22.51 -7.49 -39.40
C SER A 4 -22.30 -6.43 -38.32
N PRO A 5 -21.05 -6.08 -37.96
CA PRO A 5 -20.79 -5.03 -36.99
C PRO A 5 -21.31 -3.68 -37.50
N PRO A 6 -21.79 -2.78 -36.62
CA PRO A 6 -22.26 -1.47 -37.03
C PRO A 6 -21.10 -0.61 -37.54
N SER A 7 -21.10 -0.33 -38.85
CA SER A 7 -20.42 0.78 -39.51
C SER A 7 -20.58 2.08 -38.68
N GLU A 8 -19.58 2.92 -38.45
CA GLU A 8 -18.65 3.53 -39.41
C GLU A 8 -17.32 3.84 -38.72
N SER A 9 -16.20 3.42 -39.34
CA SER A 9 -14.79 3.66 -38.97
C SER A 9 -14.16 2.67 -37.97
N PRO A 10 -13.26 1.76 -38.41
CA PRO A 10 -12.51 0.91 -37.49
C PRO A 10 -11.67 1.77 -36.54
N LEU A 11 -11.81 1.50 -35.24
CA LEU A 11 -11.01 2.13 -34.20
C LEU A 11 -9.81 1.24 -33.92
N PHE A 12 -8.66 1.88 -33.68
CA PHE A 12 -7.45 1.17 -33.34
C PHE A 12 -6.87 1.72 -32.05
N LEU A 13 -6.24 0.84 -31.27
CA LEU A 13 -5.35 1.21 -30.20
C LEU A 13 -3.92 1.27 -30.77
N CYS A 14 -3.30 2.44 -30.75
CA CYS A 14 -1.88 2.60 -31.04
C CYS A 14 -1.06 2.58 -29.76
N VAL A 15 -0.07 1.69 -29.66
CA VAL A 15 0.89 1.60 -28.55
C VAL A 15 2.29 1.59 -29.15
N GLY A 16 3.03 2.69 -28.99
CA GLY A 16 4.29 2.87 -29.71
C GLY A 16 4.04 2.87 -31.22
N GLU A 17 4.69 1.96 -31.95
CA GLU A 17 4.50 1.77 -33.40
C GLU A 17 3.42 0.72 -33.74
N GLU A 18 2.93 -0.03 -32.75
CA GLU A 18 1.96 -1.10 -32.97
C GLU A 18 0.54 -0.54 -33.04
N ARG A 19 -0.22 -0.93 -34.09
CA ARG A 19 -1.62 -0.56 -34.30
C ARG A 19 -2.51 -1.79 -34.19
N ILE A 20 -3.38 -1.79 -33.19
CA ILE A 20 -4.21 -2.93 -32.81
C ILE A 20 -5.66 -2.65 -33.16
N ASP A 21 -6.30 -3.55 -33.89
CA ASP A 21 -7.70 -3.44 -34.30
C ASP A 21 -8.66 -3.67 -33.12
N LEU A 22 -9.61 -2.75 -32.91
CA LEU A 22 -10.65 -2.82 -31.89
C LEU A 22 -12.05 -3.05 -32.48
N SER A 23 -12.15 -3.56 -33.71
CA SER A 23 -13.43 -3.75 -34.41
C SER A 23 -14.27 -4.91 -33.89
N ALA A 24 -13.71 -5.84 -33.10
CA ALA A 24 -14.47 -6.93 -32.50
C ALA A 24 -15.34 -6.42 -31.33
N ASP A 25 -16.50 -7.06 -31.10
CA ASP A 25 -17.47 -6.68 -30.05
C ASP A 25 -16.82 -6.52 -28.68
N ARG A 26 -15.83 -7.36 -28.40
CA ARG A 26 -15.04 -7.32 -27.18
C ARG A 26 -13.60 -7.69 -27.46
N VAL A 27 -12.67 -6.86 -26.98
CA VAL A 27 -11.22 -7.07 -27.10
C VAL A 27 -10.60 -6.94 -25.73
N VAL A 28 -10.05 -8.02 -25.17
CA VAL A 28 -9.37 -8.01 -23.87
C VAL A 28 -7.89 -7.72 -24.05
N VAL A 29 -7.40 -6.83 -23.21
CA VAL A 29 -6.02 -6.35 -23.20
C VAL A 29 -5.35 -6.74 -21.90
N GLY A 30 -4.14 -7.26 -21.98
CA GLY A 30 -3.35 -7.63 -20.80
C GLY A 30 -2.01 -8.27 -21.14
N ARG A 31 -1.25 -8.62 -20.10
CA ARG A 31 0.07 -9.28 -20.26
C ARG A 31 -0.02 -10.77 -20.57
N SER A 32 -1.17 -11.40 -20.30
CA SER A 32 -1.39 -12.83 -20.49
C SER A 32 -1.43 -13.20 -21.98
N ARG A 33 -1.03 -14.43 -22.31
CA ARG A 33 -1.23 -15.01 -23.66
C ARG A 33 -2.68 -15.28 -24.00
N SER A 34 -3.57 -15.24 -23.00
CA SER A 34 -5.01 -15.45 -23.15
C SER A 34 -5.77 -14.18 -23.53
N CYS A 35 -5.10 -13.03 -23.66
CA CYS A 35 -5.70 -11.78 -24.14
C CYS A 35 -5.60 -11.72 -25.66
N GLU A 36 -6.63 -11.18 -26.31
CA GLU A 36 -6.57 -10.87 -27.75
C GLU A 36 -5.46 -9.88 -28.04
N VAL A 37 -5.23 -8.93 -27.12
CA VAL A 37 -4.15 -7.94 -27.20
C VAL A 37 -3.17 -8.16 -26.07
N ARG A 38 -1.97 -8.62 -26.44
CA ARG A 38 -0.91 -8.92 -25.48
C ARG A 38 0.08 -7.77 -25.35
N LEU A 39 0.03 -7.07 -24.22
CA LEU A 39 0.97 -6.01 -23.89
C LEU A 39 2.13 -6.56 -23.05
N GLN A 40 3.35 -6.47 -23.56
CA GLN A 40 4.56 -6.98 -22.88
C GLN A 40 5.16 -5.96 -21.89
N GLU A 41 4.35 -5.50 -20.96
CA GLU A 41 4.74 -4.50 -19.98
C GLU A 41 4.45 -4.99 -18.55
N ASP A 42 5.44 -4.90 -17.65
CA ASP A 42 5.33 -5.46 -16.30
C ASP A 42 4.30 -4.75 -15.42
N SER A 43 4.06 -3.47 -15.70
CA SER A 43 3.00 -2.69 -15.06
C SER A 43 1.58 -3.07 -15.54
N VAL A 44 1.45 -3.95 -16.54
CA VAL A 44 0.16 -4.41 -17.06
C VAL A 44 -0.23 -5.76 -16.42
N SER A 45 -1.41 -5.80 -15.80
CA SER A 45 -2.02 -7.03 -15.26
C SER A 45 -2.26 -8.11 -16.33
N ARG A 46 -2.32 -9.38 -15.91
CA ARG A 46 -2.54 -10.53 -16.81
C ARG A 46 -3.82 -10.38 -17.65
N LEU A 47 -4.91 -9.99 -17.01
CA LEU A 47 -6.14 -9.49 -17.61
C LEU A 47 -6.29 -8.07 -17.07
N HIS A 48 -6.18 -7.04 -17.92
CA HIS A 48 -6.08 -5.66 -17.46
C HIS A 48 -7.37 -4.89 -17.72
N ALA A 49 -7.80 -4.85 -18.97
CA ALA A 49 -8.95 -4.09 -19.41
C ALA A 49 -9.63 -4.78 -20.60
N ALA A 50 -10.85 -4.38 -20.91
CA ALA A 50 -11.54 -4.79 -22.12
C ALA A 50 -12.10 -3.56 -22.84
N PHE A 51 -11.94 -3.54 -24.16
CA PHE A 51 -12.74 -2.69 -25.03
C PHE A 51 -14.02 -3.43 -25.38
N VAL A 52 -15.17 -2.77 -25.26
CA VAL A 52 -16.49 -3.34 -25.49
C VAL A 52 -17.33 -2.37 -26.30
N TRP A 53 -17.89 -2.83 -27.42
CA TRP A 53 -18.87 -2.06 -28.18
C TRP A 53 -20.25 -2.16 -27.54
N ARG A 54 -20.87 -1.00 -27.27
CA ARG A 54 -22.25 -0.87 -26.78
C ARG A 54 -22.93 0.28 -27.49
N ASP A 55 -24.13 0.07 -28.02
CA ASP A 55 -24.93 1.12 -28.68
C ASP A 55 -24.13 1.95 -29.70
N ARG A 56 -23.29 1.28 -30.49
CA ARG A 56 -22.37 1.88 -31.49
C ARG A 56 -21.31 2.83 -30.90
N ALA A 57 -20.98 2.68 -29.63
CA ALA A 57 -19.88 3.37 -28.98
C ALA A 57 -18.90 2.38 -28.34
N LEU A 58 -17.61 2.68 -28.44
CA LEU A 58 -16.57 1.91 -27.79
C LEU A 58 -16.43 2.33 -26.33
N TYR A 59 -16.52 1.37 -25.42
CA TYR A 59 -16.30 1.55 -24.00
C TYR A 59 -15.03 0.82 -23.58
N LEU A 60 -14.28 1.44 -22.67
CA LEU A 60 -13.15 0.83 -21.99
C LEU A 60 -13.58 0.45 -20.57
N GLU A 61 -13.31 -0.79 -20.19
CA GLU A 61 -13.64 -1.37 -18.89
C GLU A 61 -12.38 -1.90 -18.21
N ASP A 62 -12.15 -1.53 -16.96
CA ASP A 62 -11.07 -2.12 -16.16
C ASP A 62 -11.50 -3.48 -15.58
N LEU A 63 -10.66 -4.51 -15.72
CA LEU A 63 -10.96 -5.87 -15.26
C LEU A 63 -10.37 -6.17 -13.88
N GLY A 64 -10.22 -5.16 -13.02
CA GLY A 64 -9.61 -5.29 -11.71
C GLY A 64 -8.08 -5.23 -11.78
N SER A 65 -7.55 -4.35 -12.64
CA SER A 65 -6.12 -4.21 -12.83
C SER A 65 -5.41 -3.69 -11.57
N SER A 66 -4.15 -4.09 -11.38
CA SER A 66 -3.37 -3.72 -10.20
C SER A 66 -2.95 -2.25 -10.22
N ASN A 67 -2.66 -1.71 -11.41
CA ASN A 67 -2.15 -0.35 -11.59
C ASN A 67 -3.18 0.62 -12.18
N GLY A 68 -4.38 0.14 -12.51
CA GLY A 68 -5.48 0.94 -13.05
C GLY A 68 -5.38 1.19 -14.55
N THR A 69 -6.56 1.47 -15.12
CA THR A 69 -6.75 1.95 -16.48
C THR A 69 -7.14 3.44 -16.46
N PHE A 70 -6.61 4.23 -17.39
CA PHE A 70 -6.83 5.67 -17.46
C PHE A 70 -7.19 6.12 -18.88
N VAL A 71 -8.04 7.13 -19.00
CA VAL A 71 -8.43 7.81 -20.25
C VAL A 71 -8.20 9.32 -20.08
N ASN A 72 -7.40 9.92 -20.95
CA ASN A 72 -6.96 11.33 -20.90
C ASN A 72 -6.40 11.71 -19.52
N GLY A 73 -5.58 10.80 -18.97
CA GLY A 73 -5.00 10.89 -17.62
C GLY A 73 -5.95 10.47 -16.49
N ARG A 74 -7.27 10.35 -16.73
CA ARG A 74 -8.27 10.08 -15.69
C ARG A 74 -8.47 8.61 -15.46
N ARG A 75 -8.31 8.15 -14.20
CA ARG A 75 -8.59 6.75 -13.86
C ARG A 75 -10.07 6.46 -14.04
N ILE A 76 -10.39 5.37 -14.71
CA ILE A 76 -11.78 4.91 -14.86
C ILE A 76 -12.16 4.04 -13.66
N GLU A 77 -13.34 4.28 -13.07
CA GLU A 77 -13.92 3.46 -11.99
C GLU A 77 -15.13 2.64 -12.46
N ALA A 78 -15.66 3.00 -13.62
CA ALA A 78 -16.77 2.35 -14.31
C ALA A 78 -16.48 2.37 -15.83
N PRO A 79 -17.21 1.56 -16.63
CA PRO A 79 -17.08 1.57 -18.09
C PRO A 79 -17.13 3.00 -18.67
N CYS A 80 -16.09 3.39 -19.39
CA CYS A 80 -15.91 4.75 -19.89
C CYS A 80 -15.92 4.75 -21.42
N ARG A 81 -16.73 5.61 -22.03
CA ARG A 81 -16.74 5.76 -23.49
C ARG A 81 -15.43 6.38 -23.98
N VAL A 82 -14.82 5.80 -25.00
CA VAL A 82 -13.59 6.27 -25.65
C VAL A 82 -13.84 6.62 -27.11
N LYS A 83 -13.06 7.55 -27.65
CA LYS A 83 -13.17 8.10 -29.01
C LYS A 83 -11.80 8.30 -29.65
N PRO A 84 -11.70 8.41 -30.99
CA PRO A 84 -10.48 8.86 -31.66
C PRO A 84 -9.89 10.12 -31.03
N GLY A 85 -8.59 10.11 -30.78
CA GLY A 85 -7.84 11.17 -30.10
C GLY A 85 -7.65 10.96 -28.61
N ASP A 86 -8.40 10.04 -27.98
CA ASP A 86 -8.24 9.77 -26.55
C ASP A 86 -6.92 9.07 -26.24
N VAL A 87 -6.22 9.55 -25.23
CA VAL A 87 -5.00 8.93 -24.70
C VAL A 87 -5.38 7.92 -23.63
N ILE A 88 -5.03 6.66 -23.83
CA ILE A 88 -5.29 5.58 -22.88
C ILE A 88 -4.00 5.17 -22.18
N ARG A 89 -4.08 4.82 -20.90
CA ARG A 89 -2.95 4.28 -20.16
C ARG A 89 -3.32 3.03 -19.37
N PHE A 90 -2.54 1.97 -19.53
CA PHE A 90 -2.62 0.71 -18.80
C PHE A 90 -1.38 0.58 -17.90
N GLY A 91 -1.53 0.80 -16.59
CA GLY A 91 -0.36 0.91 -15.72
C GLY A 91 0.60 2.02 -16.20
N ALA A 92 1.84 1.69 -16.56
CA ALA A 92 2.80 2.65 -17.12
C ALA A 92 2.72 2.79 -18.65
N LEU A 93 2.09 1.84 -19.35
CA LEU A 93 2.02 1.83 -20.81
C LEU A 93 0.97 2.81 -21.32
N ARG A 94 1.37 3.71 -22.22
CA ARG A 94 0.48 4.67 -22.87
C ARG A 94 0.18 4.25 -24.30
N GLY A 95 -1.04 4.54 -24.73
CA GLY A 95 -1.48 4.41 -26.10
C GLY A 95 -2.52 5.48 -26.44
N ALA A 96 -2.98 5.48 -27.69
CA ALA A 96 -4.00 6.41 -28.17
C ALA A 96 -5.04 5.65 -29.00
N ILE A 97 -6.29 6.10 -28.93
CA ILE A 97 -7.33 5.65 -29.86
C ILE A 97 -7.22 6.46 -31.14
N VAL A 98 -7.12 5.77 -32.26
CA VAL A 98 -7.07 6.40 -33.58
C VAL A 98 -8.20 5.88 -34.46
N GLY A 99 -8.73 6.77 -35.31
CA GLY A 99 -9.67 6.40 -36.36
C GLY A 99 -8.95 5.84 -37.62
N PRO A 100 -9.72 5.52 -38.67
CA PRO A 100 -9.21 4.96 -39.93
C PRO A 100 -8.36 5.97 -40.72
N GLU A 101 -8.71 7.25 -40.70
CA GLU A 101 -8.15 8.34 -41.52
C GLU A 101 -6.73 8.79 -41.10
N GLY A 102 -6.03 8.05 -40.24
CA GLY A 102 -4.57 8.18 -40.11
C GLY A 102 -4.04 9.59 -39.82
N GLY A 103 -4.65 10.31 -38.88
CA GLY A 103 -3.95 11.41 -38.24
C GLY A 103 -2.85 10.83 -37.37
N SER A 104 -1.59 11.22 -37.62
CA SER A 104 -0.52 11.14 -36.61
C SER A 104 -1.13 11.41 -35.24
N ALA A 105 -0.79 10.61 -34.23
CA ALA A 105 -1.09 10.95 -32.85
C ALA A 105 -0.86 12.46 -32.70
N PRO A 106 -1.84 13.24 -32.17
CA PRO A 106 -1.62 14.66 -31.95
C PRO A 106 -0.25 14.80 -31.29
N PRO A 107 0.64 15.71 -31.76
CA PRO A 107 1.88 15.94 -31.07
C PRO A 107 1.53 16.10 -29.61
N LEU A 108 2.04 15.19 -28.79
CA LEU A 108 1.82 15.20 -27.35
C LEU A 108 2.11 16.63 -26.93
N PRO A 109 1.18 17.34 -26.27
CA PRO A 109 1.43 18.72 -25.88
C PRO A 109 2.80 18.78 -25.20
N ASP A 110 3.72 19.53 -25.81
CA ASP A 110 5.06 19.78 -25.30
C ASP A 110 4.90 20.24 -23.86
N GLU A 111 5.36 19.41 -22.92
CA GLU A 111 5.37 19.68 -21.49
C GLU A 111 4.14 20.45 -20.98
N GLU A 112 2.94 19.91 -21.16
CA GLU A 112 1.88 20.26 -20.21
C GLU A 112 2.36 19.71 -18.85
N PRO A 113 2.65 20.56 -17.85
CA PRO A 113 3.41 20.20 -16.67
C PRO A 113 2.69 19.03 -16.04
N ALA A 114 3.33 17.85 -16.08
CA ALA A 114 2.78 16.54 -15.75
C ALA A 114 1.57 16.71 -14.84
N ALA A 115 0.36 16.73 -15.44
CA ALA A 115 -0.87 17.04 -14.72
C ALA A 115 -0.82 16.23 -13.42
N PRO A 116 -0.92 16.88 -12.24
CA PRO A 116 -0.41 16.33 -10.98
C PRO A 116 -0.95 14.92 -10.85
N ASP A 117 -0.03 13.96 -10.89
CA ASP A 117 -0.22 12.52 -11.01
C ASP A 117 -1.40 12.07 -10.13
N TYR A 118 -2.63 12.16 -10.67
CA TYR A 118 -3.85 11.85 -9.95
C TYR A 118 -4.21 10.38 -10.18
N THR A 119 -3.18 9.56 -10.14
CA THR A 119 -3.26 8.25 -9.51
C THR A 119 -3.85 8.47 -8.12
N VAL A 120 -5.15 8.20 -7.97
CA VAL A 120 -5.74 7.98 -6.65
C VAL A 120 -4.93 6.85 -5.99
N GLY A 121 -3.94 7.22 -5.19
CA GLY A 121 -3.19 6.34 -4.30
C GLY A 121 -1.72 6.02 -4.62
N LEU A 122 -1.07 6.68 -5.57
CA LEU A 122 0.39 6.58 -5.72
C LEU A 122 0.98 7.94 -6.07
N LEU A 123 1.05 8.84 -5.09
CA LEU A 123 2.23 9.71 -5.00
C LEU A 123 3.47 8.82 -5.19
N PRO A 124 4.57 9.24 -5.83
CA PRO A 124 5.79 8.44 -6.00
C PRO A 124 6.32 8.04 -4.62
N HIS A 125 5.85 6.90 -4.16
CA HIS A 125 6.16 6.34 -2.88
C HIS A 125 7.25 5.33 -3.17
N ARG A 126 8.42 5.55 -2.59
CA ARG A 126 9.39 4.47 -2.47
C ARG A 126 8.92 3.64 -1.28
N PRO A 127 8.25 2.48 -1.49
CA PRO A 127 7.86 1.65 -0.37
C PRO A 127 9.11 1.06 0.28
N ALA A 128 9.12 1.01 1.61
CA ALA A 128 10.25 0.49 2.35
C ALA A 128 10.40 -1.02 2.09
N GLY A 129 11.60 -1.44 1.70
CA GLY A 129 11.94 -2.86 1.51
C GLY A 129 11.99 -3.64 2.82
N LEU A 130 12.11 -4.97 2.69
CA LEU A 130 12.15 -5.91 3.82
C LEU A 130 13.26 -5.54 4.82
N GLY A 131 14.50 -5.35 4.37
CA GLY A 131 15.64 -5.08 5.24
C GLY A 131 15.45 -3.85 6.13
N LEU A 132 15.04 -2.71 5.55
CA LEU A 132 14.76 -1.48 6.30
C LEU A 132 13.64 -1.68 7.35
N ARG A 133 12.62 -2.48 7.03
CA ARG A 133 11.54 -2.79 7.98
C ARG A 133 12.01 -3.71 9.11
N LEU A 134 12.90 -4.67 8.83
CA LEU A 134 13.50 -5.52 9.85
C LEU A 134 14.38 -4.70 10.79
N VAL A 135 15.23 -3.81 10.25
CA VAL A 135 16.04 -2.90 11.07
C VAL A 135 15.14 -1.97 11.89
N ALA A 136 14.07 -1.43 11.30
CA ALA A 136 13.10 -0.62 12.05
C ALA A 136 12.47 -1.43 13.19
N ALA A 137 12.09 -2.68 12.94
CA ALA A 137 11.48 -3.57 13.93
C ALA A 137 12.46 -3.92 15.06
N LEU A 138 13.73 -4.15 14.75
CA LEU A 138 14.77 -4.38 15.74
C LEU A 138 15.02 -3.13 16.60
N LEU A 139 15.14 -1.96 15.97
CA LEU A 139 15.26 -0.68 16.69
C LEU A 139 14.06 -0.43 17.59
N ASP A 140 12.85 -0.65 17.07
CA ASP A 140 11.62 -0.51 17.84
C ASP A 140 11.56 -1.50 19.00
N LEU A 141 11.96 -2.76 18.80
CA LEU A 141 12.03 -3.76 19.87
C LEU A 141 13.02 -3.31 20.96
N SER A 142 14.23 -2.88 20.58
CA SER A 142 15.24 -2.42 21.53
C SER A 142 14.78 -1.19 22.32
N LEU A 143 14.24 -0.18 21.64
CA LEU A 143 13.74 1.05 22.28
C LEU A 143 12.52 0.78 23.17
N PHE A 144 11.64 -0.11 22.75
CA PHE A 144 10.47 -0.51 23.52
C PHE A 144 10.87 -1.27 24.79
N LEU A 145 11.78 -2.25 24.67
CA LEU A 145 12.28 -3.00 25.82
C LEU A 145 13.02 -2.09 26.81
N LEU A 146 13.89 -1.21 26.31
CA LEU A 146 14.58 -0.24 27.16
C LEU A 146 13.60 0.70 27.88
N GLY A 147 12.63 1.26 27.15
CA GLY A 147 11.62 2.13 27.74
C GLY A 147 10.66 1.41 28.70
N SER A 148 10.47 0.09 28.54
CA SER A 148 9.64 -0.72 29.44
C SER A 148 10.25 -0.87 30.84
N LEU A 149 11.54 -0.59 31.03
CA LEU A 149 12.15 -0.57 32.35
C LEU A 149 11.54 0.50 33.25
N LEU A 150 11.09 1.63 32.69
CA LEU A 150 10.52 2.73 33.47
C LEU A 150 9.20 2.34 34.16
N PRO A 151 8.16 1.83 33.48
CA PRO A 151 6.93 1.39 34.15
C PRO A 151 7.15 0.20 35.09
N PHE A 152 8.17 -0.63 34.87
CA PHE A 152 8.53 -1.75 35.76
C PHE A 152 9.50 -1.38 36.88
N ALA A 153 10.07 -0.18 36.88
CA ALA A 153 11.05 0.24 37.88
C ALA A 153 10.54 0.10 39.34
N PRO A 154 9.28 0.44 39.67
CA PRO A 154 8.77 0.24 41.04
C PRO A 154 8.76 -1.23 41.47
N LEU A 155 8.33 -2.13 40.56
CA LEU A 155 8.31 -3.56 40.82
C LEU A 155 9.73 -4.12 40.97
N LEU A 156 10.64 -3.74 40.08
CA LEU A 156 12.04 -4.18 40.13
C LEU A 156 12.73 -3.68 41.40
N ALA A 157 12.46 -2.44 41.83
CA ALA A 157 12.99 -1.89 43.07
C ALA A 157 12.45 -2.65 44.30
N ALA A 158 11.16 -2.98 44.33
CA ALA A 158 10.57 -3.77 45.40
C ALA A 158 11.20 -5.17 45.51
N LEU A 159 11.34 -5.86 44.37
CA LEU A 159 11.99 -7.18 44.30
C LEU A 159 13.48 -7.12 44.68
N ALA A 160 14.19 -6.07 44.27
CA ALA A 160 15.58 -5.86 44.64
C ALA A 160 15.73 -5.60 46.14
N ALA A 161 14.85 -4.81 46.74
CA ALA A 161 14.84 -4.59 48.18
C ALA A 161 14.66 -5.91 48.94
N GLU A 162 13.70 -6.75 48.54
CA GLU A 162 13.52 -8.08 49.15
C GLU A 162 14.73 -8.99 48.98
N ARG A 163 15.39 -8.95 47.81
CA ARG A 163 16.54 -9.82 47.51
C ARG A 163 17.82 -9.40 48.21
N PHE A 164 18.07 -8.10 48.35
CA PHE A 164 19.37 -7.57 48.77
C PHE A 164 19.36 -6.92 50.15
N LEU A 165 18.22 -6.41 50.62
CA LEU A 165 18.12 -5.70 51.91
C LEU A 165 17.55 -6.58 53.03
N LEU A 166 16.85 -7.67 52.69
CA LEU A 166 16.26 -8.57 53.68
C LEU A 166 17.07 -9.86 53.82
N ALA A 167 17.21 -10.33 55.05
CA ALA A 167 17.71 -11.67 55.32
C ALA A 167 16.72 -12.72 54.75
N PRO A 168 17.18 -13.89 54.28
CA PRO A 168 16.31 -14.91 53.67
C PRO A 168 15.12 -15.33 54.55
N GLU A 169 15.30 -15.33 55.87
CA GLU A 169 14.28 -15.68 56.86
C GLU A 169 13.25 -14.55 57.10
N ALA A 170 13.59 -13.33 56.70
CA ALA A 170 12.77 -12.13 56.87
C ALA A 170 11.99 -11.75 55.60
N ILE A 171 12.05 -12.56 54.52
CA ILE A 171 11.30 -12.31 53.29
C ILE A 171 9.82 -12.55 53.59
N PRO A 172 8.97 -11.51 53.56
CA PRO A 172 7.54 -11.69 53.82
C PRO A 172 6.88 -12.48 52.67
N PRO A 173 5.81 -13.25 52.94
CA PRO A 173 4.98 -13.79 51.87
C PRO A 173 4.43 -12.64 51.01
N PRO A 174 4.14 -12.87 49.71
CA PRO A 174 3.70 -11.83 48.80
C PRO A 174 2.52 -11.06 49.39
N SER A 175 2.80 -9.82 49.77
CA SER A 175 1.86 -8.96 50.48
C SER A 175 0.88 -8.32 49.50
N ARG A 176 -0.26 -7.82 50.01
CA ARG A 176 -1.15 -6.96 49.21
C ARG A 176 -0.40 -5.80 48.57
N THR A 177 0.61 -5.26 49.25
CA THR A 177 1.48 -4.20 48.75
C THR A 177 2.23 -4.66 47.49
N MET A 178 2.85 -5.84 47.50
CA MET A 178 3.56 -6.39 46.34
C MET A 178 2.61 -6.59 45.14
N SER A 179 1.42 -7.14 45.38
CA SER A 179 0.43 -7.29 44.29
C SER A 179 -0.04 -5.95 43.73
N THR A 180 -0.19 -4.92 44.58
CA THR A 180 -0.57 -3.57 44.15
C THR A 180 0.55 -2.93 43.32
N ILE A 181 1.81 -3.07 43.73
CA ILE A 181 2.98 -2.58 42.96
C ILE A 181 3.07 -3.28 41.59
N ALA A 182 2.90 -4.60 41.57
CA ALA A 182 2.91 -5.37 40.32
C ALA A 182 1.77 -4.95 39.38
N GLY A 183 0.54 -4.82 39.90
CA GLY A 183 -0.62 -4.37 39.14
C GLY A 183 -0.46 -2.94 38.62
N GLY A 184 0.04 -2.03 39.44
CA GLY A 184 0.34 -0.65 39.03
C GLY A 184 1.39 -0.56 37.93
N SER A 185 2.48 -1.34 38.06
CA SER A 185 3.53 -1.43 37.04
C SER A 185 2.99 -1.98 35.71
N GLY A 186 2.14 -3.01 35.79
CA GLY A 186 1.44 -3.56 34.62
C GLY A 186 0.53 -2.55 33.93
N ALA A 187 -0.26 -1.78 34.69
CA ALA A 187 -1.11 -0.73 34.15
C ALA A 187 -0.31 0.38 33.46
N LEU A 188 0.78 0.84 34.09
CA LEU A 188 1.70 1.80 33.49
C LEU A 188 2.33 1.26 32.21
N TRP A 189 2.69 -0.02 32.17
CA TRP A 189 3.23 -0.66 30.98
C TRP A 189 2.22 -0.72 29.83
N VAL A 190 0.95 -1.03 30.10
CA VAL A 190 -0.11 -1.01 29.08
C VAL A 190 -0.30 0.40 28.49
N LEU A 191 -0.31 1.44 29.34
CA LEU A 191 -0.39 2.83 28.88
C LEU A 191 0.83 3.22 28.05
N TYR A 192 2.02 2.84 28.50
CA TYR A 192 3.27 3.04 27.76
C TYR A 192 3.22 2.34 26.40
N ALA A 193 2.79 1.09 26.35
CA ALA A 193 2.74 0.30 25.13
C ALA A 193 1.75 0.87 24.11
N TRP A 194 0.57 1.29 24.59
CA TRP A 194 -0.41 2.00 23.78
C TRP A 194 0.16 3.31 23.23
N TYR A 195 0.83 4.10 24.06
CA TYR A 195 1.44 5.37 23.65
C TYR A 195 2.57 5.19 22.64
N TYR A 196 3.44 4.21 22.87
CA TYR A 196 4.58 3.93 21.99
C TYR A 196 4.11 3.50 20.60
N VAL A 197 3.19 2.53 20.55
CA VAL A 197 2.81 1.87 19.30
C VAL A 197 1.60 2.53 18.65
N ILE A 198 0.44 2.48 19.31
CA ILE A 198 -0.83 2.93 18.72
C ILE A 198 -0.82 4.43 18.49
N HIS A 199 -0.47 5.22 19.51
CA HIS A 199 -0.40 6.67 19.35
C HIS A 199 0.73 7.11 18.40
N GLY A 200 1.89 6.43 18.45
CA GLY A 200 2.99 6.64 17.50
C GLY A 200 2.57 6.45 16.05
N TRP A 201 1.89 5.34 15.74
CA TRP A 201 1.32 5.10 14.41
C TRP A 201 0.24 6.13 14.06
N ALA A 202 -0.69 6.40 14.98
CA ALA A 202 -1.88 7.18 14.68
C ALA A 202 -1.61 8.68 14.46
N ARG A 203 -0.69 9.26 15.23
CA ARG A 203 -0.45 10.70 15.26
C ARG A 203 0.91 11.11 14.70
N ARG A 204 1.93 10.26 14.84
CA ARG A 204 3.31 10.57 14.42
C ARG A 204 3.69 9.90 13.10
N GLY A 205 2.76 9.16 12.50
CA GLY A 205 2.97 8.44 11.25
C GLY A 205 4.03 7.36 11.36
N GLY A 206 4.23 6.76 12.54
CA GLY A 206 5.24 5.72 12.73
C GLY A 206 5.77 5.65 14.16
N THR A 207 6.20 4.45 14.55
CA THR A 207 6.98 4.21 15.76
C THR A 207 8.36 4.89 15.67
N PRO A 208 9.03 5.14 16.80
CA PRO A 208 10.38 5.73 16.81
C PRO A 208 11.37 5.08 15.84
N GLY A 209 11.47 3.74 15.78
CA GLY A 209 12.38 3.02 14.90
C GLY A 209 12.12 3.30 13.41
N LEU A 210 10.86 3.29 12.99
CA LEU A 210 10.48 3.73 11.64
C LEU A 210 10.95 5.16 11.36
N ARG A 211 10.73 6.08 12.31
CA ARG A 211 11.07 7.50 12.14
C ARG A 211 12.57 7.74 12.05
N LEU A 212 13.37 7.01 12.82
CA LEU A 212 14.83 7.08 12.79
C LEU A 212 15.40 6.68 11.42
N LEU A 213 14.76 5.72 10.74
CA LEU A 213 15.13 5.32 9.37
C LEU A 213 14.51 6.19 8.28
N GLY A 214 13.90 7.32 8.65
CA GLY A 214 13.24 8.21 7.70
C GLY A 214 12.01 7.59 7.03
N LEU A 215 11.34 6.64 7.71
CA LEU A 215 10.12 6.00 7.22
C LEU A 215 8.87 6.64 7.84
N ARG A 216 7.75 6.48 7.16
CA ARG A 216 6.42 6.82 7.66
C ARG A 216 5.38 5.78 7.26
N LEU A 217 4.39 5.63 8.12
CA LEU A 217 3.24 4.77 7.95
C LEU A 217 2.04 5.61 7.54
N THR A 218 1.41 5.26 6.41
CA THR A 218 0.28 5.99 5.84
C THR A 218 -0.81 5.04 5.35
N ASP A 219 -1.98 5.60 5.06
CA ASP A 219 -3.07 4.93 4.36
C ASP A 219 -2.61 4.50 2.96
N TRP A 220 -2.81 3.23 2.61
CA TRP A 220 -2.44 2.69 1.30
C TRP A 220 -3.09 3.43 0.12
N ARG A 221 -4.36 3.86 0.24
CA ARG A 221 -5.12 4.49 -0.86
C ARG A 221 -4.99 6.01 -0.90
N ARG A 222 -4.83 6.64 0.26
CA ARG A 222 -4.96 8.11 0.38
C ARG A 222 -3.68 8.81 0.83
N ASN A 223 -2.66 8.06 1.25
CA ASN A 223 -1.40 8.57 1.83
C ASN A 223 -1.62 9.60 2.98
N ILE A 224 -2.75 9.48 3.68
CA ILE A 224 -3.04 10.25 4.89
C ILE A 224 -2.54 9.49 6.13
N PRO A 225 -2.33 10.18 7.27
CA PRO A 225 -2.04 9.51 8.54
C PRO A 225 -3.11 8.48 8.88
N ILE A 226 -2.69 7.31 9.37
CA ILE A 226 -3.63 6.26 9.74
C ILE A 226 -4.29 6.64 11.08
N GLY A 227 -5.61 6.75 11.15
CA GLY A 227 -6.29 7.06 12.42
C GLY A 227 -6.15 5.93 13.45
N TYR A 228 -6.61 6.17 14.69
CA TYR A 228 -6.54 5.19 15.79
C TYR A 228 -7.19 3.84 15.47
N ALA A 229 -8.35 3.84 14.81
CA ALA A 229 -9.06 2.61 14.43
C ALA A 229 -8.18 1.70 13.56
N ARG A 230 -7.51 2.28 12.55
CA ARG A 230 -6.61 1.50 11.68
C ARG A 230 -5.30 1.13 12.35
N ALA A 231 -4.77 1.98 13.24
CA ALA A 231 -3.61 1.62 14.05
C ALA A 231 -3.90 0.39 14.93
N PHE A 232 -5.10 0.29 15.49
CA PHE A 232 -5.54 -0.86 16.27
C PHE A 232 -5.71 -2.12 15.41
N LEU A 233 -6.37 -2.01 14.26
CA LEU A 233 -6.46 -3.12 13.30
C LEU A 233 -5.08 -3.61 12.85
N ARG A 234 -4.14 -2.68 12.65
CA ARG A 234 -2.75 -3.01 12.33
C ARG A 234 -2.05 -3.74 13.47
N MET A 235 -2.32 -3.38 14.72
CA MET A 235 -1.82 -4.12 15.89
C MET A 235 -2.34 -5.56 15.92
N ALA A 236 -3.65 -5.75 15.74
CA ALA A 236 -4.25 -7.09 15.69
C ALA A 236 -3.66 -7.92 14.54
N ALA A 237 -3.46 -7.32 13.37
CA ALA A 237 -2.83 -7.98 12.23
C ALA A 237 -1.33 -8.27 12.47
N LEU A 238 -0.64 -7.44 13.24
CA LEU A 238 0.75 -7.68 13.63
C LEU A 238 0.86 -8.89 14.56
N LEU A 239 -0.10 -9.13 15.45
CA LEU A 239 -0.13 -10.35 16.27
C LEU A 239 -0.15 -11.62 15.42
N VAL A 240 -0.91 -11.63 14.33
CA VAL A 240 -0.89 -12.76 13.36
C VAL A 240 0.51 -12.95 12.77
N THR A 241 1.20 -11.85 12.45
CA THR A 241 2.59 -11.91 11.96
C THR A 241 3.56 -12.43 13.02
N ILE A 242 3.39 -12.04 14.28
CA ILE A 242 4.25 -12.49 15.40
C ILE A 242 4.03 -13.97 15.71
N LEU A 243 2.77 -14.40 15.81
CA LEU A 243 2.40 -15.79 16.07
C LEU A 243 2.86 -16.74 14.97
N SER A 244 2.95 -16.23 13.73
CA SER A 244 3.52 -16.96 12.60
C SER A 244 5.04 -16.79 12.46
N LEU A 245 5.74 -16.39 13.53
CA LEU A 245 7.20 -16.24 13.59
C LEU A 245 7.78 -15.34 12.48
N GLY A 246 7.05 -14.28 12.13
CA GLY A 246 7.49 -13.31 11.13
C GLY A 246 7.16 -13.67 9.68
N LEU A 247 6.45 -14.79 9.42
CA LEU A 247 5.98 -15.16 8.07
C LEU A 247 5.20 -14.03 7.38
N GLY A 248 4.54 -13.16 8.15
CA GLY A 248 3.87 -11.98 7.60
C GLY A 248 4.79 -10.98 6.87
N PHE A 249 6.10 -10.99 7.11
CA PHE A 249 7.06 -10.19 6.33
C PHE A 249 7.44 -10.83 4.99
N PHE A 250 7.20 -12.14 4.83
CA PHE A 250 7.52 -12.88 3.61
C PHE A 250 6.75 -12.35 2.40
N THR A 251 5.59 -11.73 2.60
CA THR A 251 4.79 -11.16 1.49
C THR A 251 5.43 -9.93 0.83
N ILE A 252 6.41 -9.30 1.47
CA ILE A 252 7.04 -8.06 0.98
C ILE A 252 7.74 -8.24 -0.38
N PRO A 253 8.64 -9.22 -0.57
CA PRO A 253 9.30 -9.43 -1.88
C PRO A 253 8.35 -9.89 -2.99
N PHE A 254 7.25 -10.59 -2.68
CA PHE A 254 6.31 -11.10 -3.68
C PHE A 254 5.23 -10.10 -4.09
N ASN A 255 5.21 -8.91 -3.49
CA ASN A 255 4.19 -7.89 -3.75
C ASN A 255 4.84 -6.65 -4.36
N SER A 256 4.33 -6.18 -5.51
CA SER A 256 4.81 -4.95 -6.18
C SER A 256 4.78 -3.73 -5.27
N ASN A 257 3.84 -3.72 -4.31
CA ASN A 257 3.63 -2.65 -3.35
C ASN A 257 4.43 -2.81 -2.05
N ARG A 258 5.25 -3.86 -1.93
CA ARG A 258 6.09 -4.20 -0.76
C ARG A 258 5.36 -4.10 0.59
N ARG A 259 4.10 -4.55 0.60
CA ARG A 259 3.27 -4.61 1.81
C ARG A 259 3.48 -5.94 2.54
N ALA A 260 3.65 -5.85 3.86
CA ALA A 260 3.61 -7.02 4.73
C ALA A 260 2.16 -7.51 4.90
N LEU A 261 1.97 -8.74 5.39
CA LEU A 261 0.65 -9.30 5.67
C LEU A 261 -0.18 -8.40 6.60
N HIS A 262 0.45 -7.88 7.66
CA HIS A 262 -0.22 -6.97 8.59
C HIS A 262 -0.57 -5.61 7.95
N ASP A 263 0.17 -5.17 6.93
CA ASP A 263 -0.15 -3.96 6.19
C ASP A 263 -1.32 -4.19 5.22
N LEU A 264 -1.40 -5.38 4.62
CA LEU A 264 -2.51 -5.80 3.76
C LEU A 264 -3.82 -5.85 4.54
N LEU A 265 -3.80 -6.51 5.70
CA LEU A 265 -4.98 -6.65 6.57
C LEU A 265 -5.46 -5.30 7.11
N ALA A 266 -4.54 -4.38 7.40
CA ALA A 266 -4.88 -3.07 7.96
C ALA A 266 -5.09 -1.96 6.91
N GLY A 267 -4.83 -2.24 5.62
CA GLY A 267 -4.88 -1.24 4.56
C GLY A 267 -3.86 -0.10 4.74
N THR A 268 -2.66 -0.44 5.18
CA THR A 268 -1.59 0.53 5.47
C THR A 268 -0.38 0.33 4.56
N LEU A 269 0.51 1.33 4.53
CA LEU A 269 1.73 1.32 3.73
C LEU A 269 2.87 2.00 4.48
N VAL A 270 4.06 1.40 4.43
CA VAL A 270 5.29 2.03 4.93
C VAL A 270 6.07 2.59 3.74
N VAL A 271 6.29 3.90 3.75
CA VAL A 271 6.97 4.65 2.70
C VAL A 271 8.11 5.47 3.27
N HIS A 272 9.09 5.82 2.43
CA HIS A 272 10.07 6.82 2.81
C HIS A 272 9.39 8.19 3.04
N ARG A 273 9.85 8.92 4.07
CA ARG A 273 9.49 10.33 4.24
C ARG A 273 10.06 11.13 3.07
N PRO A 274 9.29 12.07 2.49
CA PRO A 274 9.85 13.00 1.53
C PRO A 274 10.97 13.77 2.21
N ARG A 275 12.17 13.79 1.60
CA ARG A 275 13.22 14.74 1.99
C ARG A 275 12.64 16.13 1.76
N ALA A 276 12.59 16.97 2.79
CA ALA A 276 12.36 18.39 2.58
C ALA A 276 13.46 18.87 1.63
N ALA A 277 13.07 19.47 0.50
CA ALA A 277 14.01 20.22 -0.30
C ALA A 277 14.54 21.35 0.59
N LEU A 278 15.83 21.33 0.88
CA LEU A 278 16.56 22.43 1.52
C LEU A 278 16.85 23.48 0.45
#